data_AF-A0AAT9H6G5-F1
#
_entry.id   AF-A0AAT9H6G5-F1
#
_cell.length_a   1.000
_cell.length_b   1.000
_cell.length_c   1.000
_cell.angle_alpha   90.00
_cell.angle_beta   90.00
_cell.angle_gamma   90.00
#
_symmetry.space_group_name_H-M   'P 1'
#
loop_
_entity.id
_entity.type
_entity.pdbx_description
1 polymer ?
#
loop_
_entity_poly.entity_id
_entity_poly.type
_entity_poly.pdbx_seq_one_letter_code
_entity_poly.pdbx_strand_id
1 'polypeptide(L)'
;MNQEDITKYFALLEEVETSNKLIMLGLGEIQNIGLSNNFHFLPFQLLSQGFERFMKSYICLAYQNEKNQYPTFKYLKNLGHDLESLLKEIIDNYYFDFKQPQYKDDLEFLKNDVELKELLFIISEFGKKSRYYNFDLITENKVIPLNTKDLWTKFENKHLLRDEKLLSKLLSRETEYEVFYKLNSTVIVIFERFVSALSRQIIFNCIGKKAKQIAYVSFCDFGLLYEKDFGNRDYRKNTTRYKEIPKKVYKRTLKDNLERKLNPNIKYKKILKSEFDGDWPFYADEVVIECRYKHWCVIEIEGYDYALNGSAKARYKLENPLDAGMVVMDKNSSDFIKMALEL
;
A
#
# COMPACT_ATOMS: atom_id res chain seq x y z
N MET A 1 25.87 -6.12 -28.29
CA MET A 1 24.91 -5.01 -28.11
C MET A 1 25.66 -3.73 -28.43
N ASN A 2 25.16 -2.88 -29.32
CA ASN A 2 25.88 -1.63 -29.64
C ASN A 2 25.79 -0.65 -28.45
N GLN A 3 26.61 0.41 -28.43
CA GLN A 3 26.65 1.34 -27.29
C GLN A 3 25.33 2.08 -27.07
N GLU A 4 24.58 2.35 -28.13
CA GLU A 4 23.27 3.00 -28.06
C GLU A 4 22.21 2.12 -27.38
N ASP A 5 22.22 0.81 -27.68
CA ASP A 5 21.33 -0.20 -27.09
C ASP A 5 21.63 -0.41 -25.60
N ILE A 6 22.90 -0.26 -25.20
CA ILE A 6 23.32 -0.29 -23.79
C ILE A 6 22.75 0.92 -23.04
N THR A 7 22.87 2.12 -23.61
CA THR A 7 22.31 3.33 -23.00
C THR A 7 20.78 3.23 -22.86
N LYS A 8 20.08 2.76 -23.90
CA LYS A 8 18.62 2.55 -23.84
C LYS A 8 18.22 1.51 -22.80
N TYR A 9 19.02 0.45 -22.63
CA TYR A 9 18.82 -0.55 -21.59
C TYR A 9 18.86 0.06 -20.19
N PHE A 10 19.92 0.82 -19.88
CA PHE A 10 20.07 1.43 -18.55
C PHE A 10 19.02 2.51 -18.28
N ALA A 11 18.69 3.34 -19.27
CA ALA A 11 17.61 4.31 -19.14
C ALA A 11 16.27 3.64 -18.79
N LEU A 12 15.95 2.51 -19.43
CA LEU A 12 14.73 1.77 -19.12
C LEU A 12 14.78 1.10 -17.74
N LEU A 13 15.95 0.61 -17.31
CA LEU A 13 16.15 0.08 -15.97
C LEU A 13 15.88 1.16 -14.90
N GLU A 14 16.42 2.36 -15.09
CA GLU A 14 16.18 3.50 -14.18
C GLU A 14 14.70 3.90 -14.13
N GLU A 15 14.00 3.91 -15.26
CA GLU A 15 12.56 4.19 -15.31
C GLU A 15 11.73 3.13 -14.55
N VAL A 16 12.09 1.86 -14.70
CA VAL A 16 11.47 0.75 -13.96
C VAL A 16 11.72 0.89 -12.46
N GLU A 17 12.95 1.13 -12.03
CA GLU A 17 13.27 1.33 -10.61
C GLU A 17 12.57 2.56 -10.01
N THR A 18 12.54 3.65 -10.77
CA THR A 18 11.88 4.90 -10.36
C THR A 18 10.38 4.68 -10.21
N SER A 19 9.75 3.99 -11.16
CA SER A 19 8.32 3.68 -11.11
C SER A 19 7.97 2.85 -9.86
N ASN A 20 8.78 1.82 -9.54
CA ASN A 20 8.57 1.01 -8.34
C ASN A 20 8.68 1.84 -7.06
N LYS A 21 9.74 2.65 -6.92
CA LYS A 21 9.93 3.52 -5.74
C LYS A 21 8.77 4.49 -5.56
N LEU A 22 8.29 5.10 -6.65
CA LEU A 22 7.15 6.02 -6.63
C LEU A 22 5.85 5.31 -6.23
N ILE A 23 5.59 4.11 -6.75
CA ILE A 23 4.43 3.30 -6.37
C ILE A 23 4.50 2.95 -4.89
N MET A 24 5.61 2.39 -4.42
CA MET A 24 5.79 2.03 -3.00
C MET A 24 5.62 3.22 -2.06
N LEU A 25 6.19 4.38 -2.40
CA LEU A 25 6.03 5.61 -1.62
C LEU A 25 4.58 6.10 -1.65
N GLY A 26 3.95 6.10 -2.83
CA GLY A 26 2.55 6.52 -2.99
C GLY A 26 1.58 5.66 -2.18
N LEU A 27 1.76 4.34 -2.19
CA LEU A 27 1.01 3.41 -1.35
C LEU A 27 1.25 3.71 0.15
N GLY A 28 2.51 3.92 0.55
CA GLY A 28 2.83 4.29 1.94
C GLY A 28 2.20 5.60 2.39
N GLU A 29 2.13 6.59 1.51
CA GLU A 29 1.46 7.86 1.81
C GLU A 29 -0.07 7.71 1.90
N ILE A 30 -0.70 6.85 1.09
CA ILE A 30 -2.11 6.49 1.28
C ILE A 30 -2.33 5.86 2.66
N GLN A 31 -1.47 4.93 3.08
CA GLN A 31 -1.58 4.30 4.39
C GLN A 31 -1.38 5.27 5.57
N ASN A 32 -0.75 6.43 5.32
CA ASN A 32 -0.60 7.50 6.30
C ASN A 32 -1.78 8.49 6.31
N ILE A 33 -2.78 8.32 5.45
CA ILE A 33 -3.99 9.15 5.44
C ILE A 33 -4.87 8.79 6.64
N GLY A 34 -5.34 9.81 7.35
CA GLY A 34 -6.24 9.67 8.48
C GLY A 34 -6.83 11.02 8.85
N LEU A 35 -7.51 11.11 10.00
CA LEU A 35 -8.18 12.36 10.43
C LEU A 35 -7.26 13.56 10.51
N SER A 36 -6.04 13.37 11.05
CA SER A 36 -5.05 14.43 11.19
C SER A 36 -4.28 14.72 9.90
N ASN A 37 -4.36 13.82 8.90
CA ASN A 37 -3.63 13.92 7.65
C ASN A 37 -4.53 13.49 6.48
N ASN A 38 -5.25 14.44 5.90
CA ASN A 38 -6.08 14.23 4.71
C ASN A 38 -5.42 14.76 3.42
N PHE A 39 -4.09 14.84 3.40
CA PHE A 39 -3.32 15.42 2.30
C PHE A 39 -3.13 14.41 1.14
N HIS A 40 -4.17 14.28 0.32
CA HIS A 40 -4.19 13.37 -0.84
C HIS A 40 -3.28 13.80 -2.01
N PHE A 41 -2.81 15.04 -2.02
CA PHE A 41 -2.01 15.58 -3.11
C PHE A 41 -0.70 14.80 -3.32
N LEU A 42 0.04 14.52 -2.23
CA LEU A 42 1.31 13.79 -2.31
C LEU A 42 1.15 12.35 -2.83
N PRO A 43 0.27 11.50 -2.27
CA PRO A 43 0.06 10.17 -2.81
C PRO A 43 -0.42 10.19 -4.27
N PHE A 44 -1.27 11.14 -4.66
CA PHE A 44 -1.71 11.25 -6.06
C PHE A 44 -0.56 11.64 -6.99
N GLN A 45 0.33 12.54 -6.56
CA GLN A 45 1.51 12.93 -7.32
C GLN A 45 2.49 11.77 -7.50
N LEU A 46 2.68 10.95 -6.47
CA LEU A 46 3.55 9.79 -6.51
C LEU A 46 2.97 8.68 -7.40
N LEU A 47 1.70 8.33 -7.20
CA LEU A 47 1.04 7.24 -7.93
C LEU A 47 0.79 7.56 -9.40
N SER A 48 0.40 8.80 -9.73
CA SER A 48 0.20 9.20 -11.13
C SER A 48 1.48 9.01 -11.95
N GLN A 49 2.61 9.50 -11.45
CA GLN A 49 3.91 9.32 -12.09
C GLN A 49 4.39 7.87 -12.04
N GLY A 50 4.19 7.19 -10.91
CA GLY A 50 4.59 5.80 -10.71
C GLY A 50 3.90 4.85 -11.70
N PHE A 51 2.58 4.93 -11.80
CA PHE A 51 1.79 4.10 -12.73
C PHE A 51 2.06 4.44 -14.19
N GLU A 52 2.18 5.73 -14.54
CA GLU A 52 2.51 6.13 -15.91
C GLU A 52 3.87 5.55 -16.35
N ARG A 53 4.91 5.73 -15.53
CA ARG A 53 6.26 5.22 -15.81
C ARG A 53 6.29 3.69 -15.85
N PHE A 54 5.57 3.03 -14.94
CA PHE A 54 5.46 1.57 -14.92
C PHE A 54 4.85 1.04 -16.22
N MET A 55 3.70 1.59 -16.63
CA MET A 55 3.01 1.14 -17.85
C MET A 55 3.79 1.48 -19.13
N LYS A 56 4.40 2.67 -19.23
CA LYS A 56 5.26 3.00 -20.38
C LYS A 56 6.49 2.10 -20.43
N SER A 57 7.09 1.79 -19.28
CA SER A 57 8.22 0.86 -19.20
C SER A 57 7.80 -0.55 -19.62
N TYR A 58 6.62 -1.02 -19.17
CA TYR A 58 6.04 -2.28 -19.61
C TYR A 58 5.91 -2.32 -21.14
N ILE A 59 5.32 -1.27 -21.74
CA ILE A 59 5.14 -1.18 -23.20
C ILE A 59 6.50 -1.19 -23.91
N CYS A 60 7.49 -0.44 -23.43
CA CYS A 60 8.84 -0.47 -23.99
C CYS A 60 9.46 -1.87 -23.96
N LEU A 61 9.29 -2.60 -22.85
CA LEU A 61 9.79 -3.97 -22.68
C LEU A 61 9.11 -4.95 -23.63
N ALA A 62 7.78 -4.91 -23.70
CA ALA A 62 7.00 -5.77 -24.58
C ALA A 62 7.27 -5.46 -26.06
N TYR A 63 7.30 -4.18 -26.44
CA TYR A 63 7.62 -3.74 -27.80
C TYR A 63 9.02 -4.20 -28.23
N GLN A 64 10.02 -4.08 -27.35
CA GLN A 64 11.37 -4.57 -27.61
C GLN A 64 11.41 -6.09 -27.79
N ASN A 65 10.60 -6.84 -27.04
CA ASN A 65 10.53 -8.29 -27.16
C ASN A 65 9.91 -8.73 -28.49
N GLU A 66 8.86 -8.05 -28.95
CA GLU A 66 8.18 -8.39 -30.21
C GLU A 66 8.95 -7.94 -31.45
N LYS A 67 9.49 -6.71 -31.42
CA LYS A 67 10.02 -6.03 -32.61
C LYS A 67 11.54 -5.95 -32.63
N ASN A 68 12.22 -6.46 -31.61
CA ASN A 68 13.67 -6.37 -31.41
C ASN A 68 14.23 -4.93 -31.43
N GLN A 69 13.38 -3.92 -31.27
CA GLN A 69 13.75 -2.50 -31.23
C GLN A 69 12.89 -1.76 -30.22
N TYR A 70 13.40 -0.68 -29.63
CA TYR A 70 12.64 0.14 -28.70
C TYR A 70 11.63 1.03 -29.44
N PRO A 71 10.51 1.43 -28.80
CA PRO A 71 9.54 2.31 -29.43
C PRO A 71 10.15 3.69 -29.75
N THR A 72 9.64 4.32 -30.80
CA THR A 72 10.05 5.67 -31.17
C THR A 72 9.49 6.71 -30.19
N PHE A 73 10.12 7.88 -30.11
CA PHE A 73 9.58 9.02 -29.36
C PHE A 73 8.14 9.37 -29.77
N LYS A 74 7.86 9.34 -31.08
CA LYS A 74 6.51 9.60 -31.61
C LYS A 74 5.49 8.58 -31.08
N TYR A 75 5.86 7.30 -31.03
CA TYR A 75 4.99 6.27 -30.47
C TYR A 75 4.69 6.54 -28.99
N LEU A 76 5.72 6.71 -28.15
CA LEU A 76 5.52 6.98 -26.72
C LEU A 76 4.76 8.28 -26.45
N LYS A 77 4.99 9.33 -27.25
CA LYS A 77 4.27 10.60 -27.13
C LYS A 77 2.79 10.44 -27.47
N ASN A 78 2.46 9.63 -28.48
CA ASN A 78 1.08 9.40 -28.90
C ASN A 78 0.25 8.62 -27.87
N LEU A 79 0.89 7.82 -27.01
CA LEU A 79 0.22 7.15 -25.90
C LEU A 79 -0.29 8.14 -24.83
N GLY A 80 0.26 9.36 -24.78
CA GLY A 80 -0.13 10.38 -23.83
C GLY A 80 0.26 10.07 -22.38
N HIS A 81 -0.50 10.62 -21.44
CA HIS A 81 -0.31 10.48 -19.98
C HIS A 81 -1.53 9.85 -19.32
N ASP A 82 -2.52 9.42 -20.10
CA ASP A 82 -3.75 8.86 -19.59
C ASP A 82 -3.56 7.40 -19.16
N LEU A 83 -3.77 7.12 -17.87
CA LEU A 83 -3.53 5.79 -17.31
C LEU A 83 -4.46 4.73 -17.90
N GLU A 84 -5.73 5.05 -18.17
CA GLU A 84 -6.68 4.13 -18.78
C GLU A 84 -6.29 3.78 -20.22
N SER A 85 -5.87 4.77 -21.00
CA SER A 85 -5.38 4.58 -22.37
C SER A 85 -4.11 3.74 -22.41
N LEU A 86 -3.18 3.95 -21.47
CA LEU A 86 -1.97 3.13 -21.33
C LEU A 86 -2.28 1.69 -20.96
N LEU A 87 -3.19 1.48 -20.01
CA LEU A 87 -3.64 0.14 -19.63
C LEU A 87 -4.33 -0.56 -20.81
N LYS A 88 -5.17 0.16 -21.55
CA LYS A 88 -5.81 -0.37 -22.75
C LYS A 88 -4.79 -0.80 -23.80
N GLU A 89 -3.78 0.03 -24.08
CA GLU A 89 -2.70 -0.32 -25.02
C GLU A 89 -1.97 -1.62 -24.58
N ILE A 90 -1.71 -1.78 -23.28
CA ILE A 90 -1.12 -2.98 -22.73
C ILE A 90 -2.03 -4.19 -22.93
N ILE A 91 -3.30 -4.09 -22.56
CA ILE A 91 -4.26 -5.19 -22.66
C ILE A 91 -4.46 -5.63 -24.11
N ASP A 92 -4.60 -4.68 -25.03
CA ASP A 92 -4.96 -4.96 -26.43
C ASP A 92 -3.77 -5.49 -27.23
N ASN A 93 -2.54 -5.07 -26.93
CA ASN A 93 -1.37 -5.37 -27.76
C ASN A 93 -0.26 -6.16 -27.08
N TYR A 94 -0.15 -6.13 -25.75
CA TYR A 94 1.05 -6.60 -25.03
C TYR A 94 0.74 -7.48 -23.80
N TYR A 95 -0.50 -7.88 -23.61
CA TYR A 95 -0.91 -8.79 -22.54
C TYR A 95 -1.13 -10.19 -23.11
N PHE A 96 -0.40 -11.16 -22.57
CA PHE A 96 -0.36 -12.51 -23.11
C PHE A 96 -1.04 -13.49 -22.15
N ASP A 97 -2.06 -14.20 -22.64
CA ASP A 97 -2.75 -15.26 -21.88
C ASP A 97 -2.02 -16.60 -22.04
N PHE A 98 -1.43 -17.11 -20.96
CA PHE A 98 -0.72 -18.38 -20.90
C PHE A 98 -1.58 -19.55 -20.37
N LYS A 99 -2.91 -19.43 -20.42
CA LYS A 99 -3.88 -20.48 -20.02
C LYS A 99 -3.78 -20.92 -18.55
N GLN A 100 -3.17 -20.13 -17.68
CA GLN A 100 -3.24 -20.33 -16.22
C GLN A 100 -4.48 -19.60 -15.67
N PRO A 101 -5.21 -20.16 -14.69
CA PRO A 101 -6.38 -19.50 -14.08
C PRO A 101 -6.09 -18.07 -13.61
N GLN A 102 -4.95 -17.87 -12.94
CA GLN A 102 -4.56 -16.56 -12.42
C GLN A 102 -4.51 -15.46 -13.50
N TYR A 103 -4.06 -15.77 -14.73
CA TYR A 103 -3.99 -14.75 -15.79
C TYR A 103 -5.37 -14.35 -16.31
N LYS A 104 -6.34 -15.25 -16.24
CA LYS A 104 -7.73 -14.94 -16.57
C LYS A 104 -8.33 -14.03 -15.51
N ASP A 105 -8.11 -14.35 -14.24
CA ASP A 105 -8.58 -13.52 -13.12
C ASP A 105 -7.96 -12.13 -13.16
N ASP A 106 -6.66 -12.05 -13.47
CA ASP A 106 -5.93 -10.80 -13.66
C ASP A 106 -6.50 -10.00 -14.84
N LEU A 107 -6.70 -10.64 -16.00
CA LEU A 107 -7.21 -9.97 -17.18
C LEU A 107 -8.65 -9.48 -16.99
N GLU A 108 -9.49 -10.29 -16.33
CA GLU A 108 -10.86 -9.93 -15.98
C GLU A 108 -10.89 -8.73 -15.06
N PHE A 109 -10.06 -8.73 -14.01
CA PHE A 109 -9.89 -7.59 -13.12
C PHE A 109 -9.44 -6.33 -13.86
N LEU A 110 -8.37 -6.42 -14.67
CA LEU A 110 -7.85 -5.28 -15.42
C LEU A 110 -8.87 -4.71 -16.43
N LYS A 111 -9.72 -5.55 -17.02
CA LYS A 111 -10.71 -5.13 -18.02
C LYS A 111 -12.00 -4.61 -17.41
N ASN A 112 -12.50 -5.22 -16.35
CA ASN A 112 -13.90 -5.09 -15.95
C ASN A 112 -14.09 -4.52 -14.55
N ASP A 113 -13.04 -4.43 -13.72
CA ASP A 113 -13.17 -3.89 -12.37
C ASP A 113 -13.49 -2.39 -12.41
N VAL A 114 -14.68 -2.04 -11.91
CA VAL A 114 -15.21 -0.68 -11.94
C VAL A 114 -14.44 0.23 -10.97
N GLU A 115 -14.00 -0.32 -9.85
CA GLU A 115 -13.31 0.45 -8.80
C GLU A 115 -11.88 0.76 -9.22
N LEU A 116 -11.19 -0.18 -9.88
CA LEU A 116 -9.91 0.07 -10.54
C LEU A 116 -10.01 1.18 -11.57
N LYS A 117 -11.02 1.13 -12.47
CA LYS A 117 -11.22 2.17 -13.49
C LYS A 117 -11.45 3.54 -12.86
N GLU A 118 -12.32 3.59 -11.84
CA GLU A 118 -12.63 4.82 -11.11
C GLU A 118 -11.36 5.41 -10.44
N LEU A 119 -10.54 4.58 -9.79
CA LEU A 119 -9.29 5.01 -9.18
C LEU A 119 -8.25 5.45 -10.21
N LEU A 120 -8.04 4.69 -11.30
CA LEU A 120 -7.13 5.07 -12.37
C LEU A 120 -7.54 6.39 -13.02
N PHE A 121 -8.84 6.61 -13.23
CA PHE A 121 -9.37 7.87 -13.73
C PHE A 121 -9.02 9.04 -12.81
N ILE A 122 -9.27 8.92 -11.50
CA ILE A 122 -8.98 9.98 -10.52
C ILE A 122 -7.48 10.34 -10.51
N ILE A 123 -6.63 9.32 -10.46
CA ILE A 123 -5.17 9.49 -10.45
C ILE A 123 -4.67 10.08 -11.78
N SER A 124 -5.24 9.65 -12.90
CA SER A 124 -4.95 10.14 -14.25
C SER A 124 -5.31 11.63 -14.39
N GLU A 125 -6.52 12.03 -14.00
CA GLU A 125 -6.96 13.43 -14.06
C GLU A 125 -6.12 14.34 -13.17
N PHE A 126 -5.70 13.84 -11.99
CA PHE A 126 -4.78 14.57 -11.13
C PHE A 126 -3.48 14.87 -11.87
N GLY A 127 -2.82 13.86 -12.44
CA GLY A 127 -1.55 14.02 -13.15
C GLY A 127 -1.63 14.99 -14.33
N LYS A 128 -2.74 14.94 -15.09
CA LYS A 128 -2.93 15.76 -16.29
C LYS A 128 -3.21 17.24 -15.99
N LYS A 129 -4.20 17.53 -15.15
CA LYS A 129 -4.78 18.89 -15.06
C LYS A 129 -5.05 19.36 -13.64
N SER A 130 -5.46 18.49 -12.72
CA SER A 130 -6.00 18.95 -11.44
C SER A 130 -4.95 19.29 -10.37
N ARG A 131 -3.65 19.14 -10.65
CA ARG A 131 -2.55 19.57 -9.75
C ARG A 131 -2.67 21.04 -9.33
N TYR A 132 -3.18 21.90 -10.20
CA TYR A 132 -3.32 23.34 -9.95
C TYR A 132 -4.79 23.79 -9.93
N TYR A 133 -5.73 22.87 -9.66
CA TYR A 133 -7.17 23.14 -9.68
C TYR A 133 -7.58 24.44 -8.95
N ASN A 134 -7.03 24.68 -7.75
CA ASN A 134 -7.34 25.89 -6.99
C ASN A 134 -6.85 27.17 -7.70
N PHE A 135 -5.71 27.14 -8.40
CA PHE A 135 -5.25 28.28 -9.18
C PHE A 135 -6.11 28.50 -10.43
N ASP A 136 -6.57 27.43 -11.08
CA ASP A 136 -7.52 27.55 -12.19
C ASP A 136 -8.82 28.23 -11.73
N LEU A 137 -9.31 27.91 -10.52
CA LEU A 137 -10.44 28.62 -9.91
C LEU A 137 -10.12 30.10 -9.62
N ILE A 138 -8.99 30.39 -8.97
CA ILE A 138 -8.58 31.76 -8.60
C ILE A 138 -8.43 32.64 -9.85
N THR A 139 -7.91 32.09 -10.94
CA THR A 139 -7.68 32.82 -12.19
C THR A 139 -8.90 32.87 -13.11
N GLU A 140 -10.04 32.31 -12.68
CA GLU A 140 -11.25 32.20 -13.49
C GLU A 140 -10.97 31.56 -14.87
N ASN A 141 -10.14 30.51 -14.88
CA ASN A 141 -9.80 29.80 -16.10
C ASN A 141 -11.08 29.32 -16.79
N LYS A 142 -11.20 29.56 -18.11
CA LYS A 142 -12.39 29.22 -18.90
C LYS A 142 -12.72 27.74 -18.89
N VAL A 143 -11.72 26.88 -18.63
CA VAL A 143 -11.89 25.43 -18.54
C VAL A 143 -11.35 24.97 -17.18
N ILE A 144 -12.26 24.88 -16.20
CA ILE A 144 -11.93 24.38 -14.87
C ILE A 144 -11.82 22.85 -14.95
N PRO A 145 -10.68 22.25 -14.57
CA PRO A 145 -10.53 20.80 -14.56
C PRO A 145 -11.38 20.15 -13.46
N LEU A 146 -11.57 18.83 -13.52
CA LEU A 146 -12.32 18.11 -12.49
C LEU A 146 -11.61 18.21 -11.13
N ASN A 147 -12.38 18.41 -10.05
CA ASN A 147 -11.83 18.37 -8.71
C ASN A 147 -11.60 16.91 -8.27
N THR A 148 -10.35 16.45 -8.37
CA THR A 148 -9.98 15.08 -8.02
C THR A 148 -10.12 14.77 -6.54
N LYS A 149 -10.05 15.78 -5.66
CA LYS A 149 -10.36 15.61 -4.23
C LYS A 149 -11.83 15.25 -4.03
N ASP A 150 -12.74 15.90 -4.75
CA ASP A 150 -14.17 15.61 -4.66
C ASP A 150 -14.49 14.23 -5.25
N LEU A 151 -13.84 13.86 -6.36
CA LEU A 151 -13.99 12.53 -6.94
C LEU A 151 -13.51 11.43 -5.97
N TRP A 152 -12.36 11.63 -5.33
CA TRP A 152 -11.86 10.72 -4.31
C TRP A 152 -12.80 10.62 -3.11
N THR A 153 -13.30 11.74 -2.62
CA THR A 153 -14.25 11.77 -1.50
C THR A 153 -15.55 11.03 -1.86
N LYS A 154 -16.01 11.13 -3.12
CA LYS A 154 -17.16 10.35 -3.61
C LYS A 154 -16.86 8.85 -3.64
N PHE A 155 -15.67 8.46 -4.08
CA PHE A 155 -15.22 7.07 -4.03
C PHE A 155 -15.23 6.54 -2.59
N GLU A 156 -14.61 7.25 -1.65
CA GLU A 156 -14.59 6.86 -0.22
C GLU A 156 -16.00 6.76 0.37
N ASN A 157 -16.85 7.75 0.11
CA ASN A 157 -18.24 7.77 0.60
C ASN A 157 -19.05 6.60 0.06
N LYS A 158 -18.85 6.20 -1.19
CA LYS A 158 -19.51 5.02 -1.78
C LYS A 158 -19.18 3.74 -1.00
N HIS A 159 -17.93 3.58 -0.56
CA HIS A 159 -17.53 2.43 0.28
C HIS A 159 -18.07 2.57 1.71
N LEU A 160 -18.00 3.76 2.29
CA LEU A 160 -18.48 4.03 3.64
C LEU A 160 -20.00 3.77 3.78
N LEU A 161 -20.80 4.23 2.81
CA LEU A 161 -22.26 4.10 2.83
C LEU A 161 -22.76 2.66 2.60
N ARG A 162 -21.92 1.79 2.05
CA ARG A 162 -22.24 0.37 1.84
C ARG A 162 -22.06 -0.49 3.09
N ASP A 163 -21.32 0.01 4.09
CA ASP A 163 -21.03 -0.71 5.32
C ASP A 163 -21.57 0.07 6.53
N GLU A 164 -22.78 -0.28 6.96
CA GLU A 164 -23.44 0.34 8.12
C GLU A 164 -22.61 0.25 9.41
N LYS A 165 -21.85 -0.84 9.58
CA LYS A 165 -20.97 -1.00 10.74
C LYS A 165 -19.81 -0.02 10.66
N LEU A 166 -19.19 0.13 9.49
CA LEU A 166 -18.11 1.10 9.28
C LEU A 166 -18.60 2.53 9.48
N LEU A 167 -19.78 2.86 8.96
CA LEU A 167 -20.42 4.17 9.14
C LEU A 167 -20.66 4.48 10.62
N SER A 168 -21.15 3.51 11.40
CA SER A 168 -21.38 3.69 12.85
C SER A 168 -20.08 4.02 13.62
N LYS A 169 -18.93 3.51 13.16
CA LYS A 169 -17.62 3.76 13.77
C LYS A 169 -17.13 5.20 13.58
N LEU A 170 -17.63 5.91 12.57
CA LEU A 170 -17.32 7.32 12.33
C LEU A 170 -17.87 8.23 13.45
N LEU A 171 -18.93 7.79 14.14
CA LEU A 171 -19.58 8.57 15.20
C LEU A 171 -18.82 8.55 16.53
N SER A 172 -17.81 7.69 16.67
CA SER A 172 -16.99 7.56 17.88
C SER A 172 -15.54 7.93 17.59
N ARG A 173 -15.00 8.84 18.41
CA ARG A 173 -13.58 9.24 18.38
C ARG A 173 -12.62 8.08 18.63
N GLU A 174 -13.09 7.00 19.26
CA GLU A 174 -12.29 5.82 19.54
C GLU A 174 -12.25 4.82 18.39
N THR A 175 -13.13 4.93 17.40
CA THR A 175 -13.22 3.97 16.29
C THR A 175 -13.12 4.63 14.91
N GLU A 176 -13.12 5.95 14.83
CA GLU A 176 -13.01 6.71 13.58
C GLU A 176 -11.74 6.39 12.79
N TYR A 177 -10.63 6.07 13.46
CA TYR A 177 -9.39 5.68 12.78
C TYR A 177 -9.54 4.38 11.98
N GLU A 178 -10.40 3.46 12.45
CA GLU A 178 -10.67 2.19 11.77
C GLU A 178 -11.38 2.43 10.43
N VAL A 179 -12.13 3.53 10.30
CA VAL A 179 -12.80 3.92 9.05
C VAL A 179 -11.77 4.26 7.97
N PHE A 180 -10.87 5.19 8.27
CA PHE A 180 -9.81 5.58 7.33
C PHE A 180 -8.92 4.40 6.99
N TYR A 181 -8.61 3.58 7.97
CA TYR A 181 -7.84 2.37 7.78
C TYR A 181 -8.49 1.40 6.78
N LYS A 182 -9.80 1.14 6.93
CA LYS A 182 -10.53 0.25 6.02
C LYS A 182 -10.62 0.81 4.60
N LEU A 183 -10.88 2.11 4.47
CA LEU A 183 -10.94 2.80 3.19
C LEU A 183 -9.57 2.75 2.48
N ASN A 184 -8.50 3.08 3.21
CA ASN A 184 -7.14 2.97 2.71
C ASN A 184 -6.81 1.53 2.29
N SER A 185 -7.15 0.52 3.11
CA SER A 185 -6.93 -0.91 2.80
C SER A 185 -7.61 -1.29 1.48
N THR A 186 -8.86 -0.86 1.27
CA THR A 186 -9.61 -1.11 0.02
C THR A 186 -8.86 -0.59 -1.20
N VAL A 187 -8.38 0.66 -1.13
CA VAL A 187 -7.60 1.29 -2.21
C VAL A 187 -6.27 0.57 -2.44
N ILE A 188 -5.55 0.23 -1.37
CA ILE A 188 -4.26 -0.48 -1.45
C ILE A 188 -4.45 -1.84 -2.14
N VAL A 189 -5.48 -2.61 -1.75
CA VAL A 189 -5.78 -3.91 -2.37
C VAL A 189 -5.99 -3.78 -3.87
N ILE A 190 -6.76 -2.78 -4.32
CA ILE A 190 -7.02 -2.56 -5.74
C ILE A 190 -5.72 -2.23 -6.50
N PHE A 191 -4.90 -1.33 -5.96
CA PHE A 191 -3.63 -0.97 -6.59
C PHE A 191 -2.59 -2.10 -6.56
N GLU A 192 -2.51 -2.87 -5.47
CA GLU A 192 -1.65 -4.05 -5.42
C GLU A 192 -2.08 -5.08 -6.46
N ARG A 193 -3.38 -5.39 -6.57
CA ARG A 193 -3.91 -6.29 -7.61
C ARG A 193 -3.53 -5.81 -9.01
N PHE A 194 -3.67 -4.51 -9.27
CA PHE A 194 -3.31 -3.89 -10.55
C PHE A 194 -1.83 -4.06 -10.89
N VAL A 195 -0.94 -3.67 -9.97
CA VAL A 195 0.51 -3.79 -10.20
C VAL A 195 0.92 -5.26 -10.30
N SER A 196 0.31 -6.14 -9.49
CA SER A 196 0.60 -7.58 -9.49
C SER A 196 0.23 -8.23 -10.82
N ALA A 197 -0.96 -7.94 -11.36
CA ALA A 197 -1.44 -8.48 -12.63
C ALA A 197 -0.46 -8.20 -13.79
N LEU A 198 0.02 -6.96 -13.90
CA LEU A 198 1.01 -6.59 -14.91
C LEU A 198 2.41 -7.16 -14.58
N SER A 199 2.80 -7.16 -13.32
CA SER A 199 4.10 -7.69 -12.88
C SER A 199 4.23 -9.20 -13.14
N ARG A 200 3.14 -9.96 -13.06
CA ARG A 200 3.14 -11.40 -13.37
C ARG A 200 3.56 -11.70 -14.80
N GLN A 201 3.16 -10.86 -15.77
CA GLN A 201 3.61 -10.97 -17.16
C GLN A 201 5.14 -10.81 -17.29
N ILE A 202 5.74 -9.97 -16.44
CA ILE A 202 7.20 -9.78 -16.42
C ILE A 202 7.91 -10.97 -15.79
N ILE A 203 7.56 -11.34 -14.56
CA ILE A 203 8.34 -12.30 -13.75
C ILE A 203 8.25 -13.73 -14.30
N PHE A 204 7.12 -14.06 -14.92
CA PHE A 204 6.90 -15.36 -15.55
C PHE A 204 7.28 -15.36 -17.04
N ASN A 205 8.06 -14.36 -17.47
CA ASN A 205 8.69 -14.32 -18.78
C ASN A 205 7.70 -14.26 -19.96
N CYS A 206 6.49 -13.74 -19.73
CA CYS A 206 5.46 -13.56 -20.76
C CYS A 206 5.89 -12.54 -21.81
N ILE A 207 6.54 -11.46 -21.36
CA ILE A 207 7.04 -10.39 -22.24
C ILE A 207 8.57 -10.47 -22.50
N GLY A 208 9.15 -11.67 -22.37
CA GLY A 208 10.52 -11.95 -22.78
C GLY A 208 11.61 -11.86 -21.69
N LYS A 209 12.75 -12.49 -21.98
CA LYS A 209 13.86 -12.66 -21.02
C LYS A 209 14.47 -11.32 -20.59
N LYS A 210 14.58 -10.37 -21.54
CA LYS A 210 15.14 -9.05 -21.28
C LYS A 210 14.25 -8.25 -20.31
N ALA A 211 12.94 -8.35 -20.48
CA ALA A 211 11.98 -7.74 -19.57
C ALA A 211 12.08 -8.31 -18.16
N LYS A 212 12.17 -9.64 -18.04
CA LYS A 212 12.43 -10.29 -16.76
C LYS A 212 13.75 -9.79 -16.16
N GLN A 213 14.85 -9.73 -16.90
CA GLN A 213 16.14 -9.23 -16.38
C GLN A 213 16.06 -7.79 -15.85
N ILE A 214 15.37 -6.90 -16.55
CA ILE A 214 15.28 -5.48 -16.18
C ILE A 214 14.35 -5.28 -14.98
N ALA A 215 13.18 -5.91 -14.98
CA ALA A 215 12.10 -5.55 -14.06
C ALA A 215 11.87 -6.56 -12.93
N TYR A 216 12.55 -7.71 -12.94
CA TYR A 216 12.38 -8.71 -11.88
C TYR A 216 12.73 -8.15 -10.50
N VAL A 217 13.88 -7.49 -10.32
CA VAL A 217 14.27 -6.95 -9.01
C VAL A 217 13.25 -5.94 -8.48
N SER A 218 12.72 -5.09 -9.36
CA SER A 218 11.79 -4.03 -8.96
C SER A 218 10.37 -4.53 -8.70
N PHE A 219 9.89 -5.54 -9.45
CA PHE A 219 8.47 -5.91 -9.44
C PHE A 219 8.20 -7.37 -9.04
N CYS A 220 9.22 -8.16 -8.68
CA CYS A 220 9.01 -9.53 -8.19
C CYS A 220 8.14 -9.57 -6.94
N ASP A 221 8.37 -8.65 -6.01
CA ASP A 221 7.59 -8.59 -4.79
C ASP A 221 6.11 -8.37 -5.08
N PHE A 222 5.76 -7.53 -6.06
CA PHE A 222 4.38 -7.34 -6.48
C PHE A 222 3.83 -8.55 -7.23
N GLY A 223 4.54 -9.08 -8.23
CA GLY A 223 4.03 -10.19 -9.04
C GLY A 223 3.83 -11.51 -8.25
N LEU A 224 4.41 -11.63 -7.06
CA LEU A 224 4.21 -12.76 -6.14
C LEU A 224 3.09 -12.54 -5.10
N LEU A 225 2.38 -11.42 -5.14
CA LEU A 225 1.18 -11.23 -4.31
C LEU A 225 0.02 -12.05 -4.87
N TYR A 226 -0.75 -12.69 -3.99
CA TYR A 226 -2.00 -13.37 -4.32
C TYR A 226 -3.13 -12.86 -3.42
N GLU A 227 -4.35 -13.38 -3.61
CA GLU A 227 -5.57 -12.93 -2.92
C GLU A 227 -5.40 -12.78 -1.40
N LYS A 228 -4.73 -13.74 -0.76
CA LYS A 228 -4.44 -13.75 0.68
C LYS A 228 -3.41 -12.70 1.13
N ASP A 229 -2.63 -12.15 0.22
CA ASP A 229 -1.50 -11.26 0.53
C ASP A 229 -1.88 -9.78 0.36
N PHE A 230 -2.94 -9.48 -0.38
CA PHE A 230 -3.37 -8.09 -0.63
C PHE A 230 -3.82 -7.39 0.65
N GLY A 231 -3.47 -6.11 0.78
CA GLY A 231 -3.76 -5.26 1.94
C GLY A 231 -2.83 -5.50 3.14
N ASN A 232 -2.03 -6.56 3.14
CA ASN A 232 -1.21 -6.97 4.27
C ASN A 232 0.21 -6.40 4.26
N ARG A 233 0.58 -5.57 3.29
CA ARG A 233 1.92 -4.97 3.24
C ARG A 233 1.93 -3.58 3.86
N ASP A 234 2.89 -3.35 4.75
CA ASP A 234 3.18 -2.00 5.25
C ASP A 234 4.19 -1.30 4.32
N TYR A 235 3.70 -0.35 3.53
CA TYR A 235 4.48 0.50 2.65
C TYR A 235 4.97 1.77 3.34
N ARG A 236 4.41 2.13 4.51
CA ARG A 236 4.82 3.32 5.28
C ARG A 236 6.30 3.28 5.65
N LYS A 237 6.87 2.08 5.81
CA LYS A 237 8.32 1.88 6.03
C LYS A 237 9.22 2.62 5.03
N ASN A 238 8.72 2.93 3.84
CA ASN A 238 9.46 3.63 2.80
C ASN A 238 9.36 5.15 2.93
N THR A 239 8.33 5.69 3.60
CA THR A 239 8.07 7.13 3.69
C THR A 239 9.03 7.81 4.66
N THR A 240 9.34 9.09 4.40
CA THR A 240 10.16 9.91 5.29
C THR A 240 9.47 10.11 6.63
N ARG A 241 8.15 10.33 6.63
CA ARG A 241 7.35 10.50 7.85
C ARG A 241 7.48 9.31 8.80
N TYR A 242 7.42 8.08 8.30
CA TYR A 242 7.61 6.88 9.13
C TYR A 242 9.05 6.75 9.67
N LYS A 243 10.04 7.23 8.91
CA LYS A 243 11.45 7.24 9.32
C LYS A 243 11.78 8.35 10.33
N GLU A 244 11.04 9.46 10.29
CA GLU A 244 11.26 10.65 11.13
C GLU A 244 10.48 10.64 12.44
N ILE A 245 9.39 9.88 12.56
CA ILE A 245 8.71 9.70 13.85
C ILE A 245 9.69 9.03 14.81
N PRO A 246 10.07 9.67 15.94
CA PRO A 246 10.94 9.06 16.93
C PRO A 246 10.17 7.91 17.58
N LYS A 247 10.40 6.72 17.06
CA LYS A 247 9.92 5.45 17.59
C LYS A 247 10.41 5.31 19.02
N LYS A 248 9.58 5.67 20.01
CA LYS A 248 9.78 5.23 21.39
C LYS A 248 9.36 3.77 21.49
N VAL A 249 10.01 2.94 20.69
CA VAL A 249 9.87 1.51 20.69
C VAL A 249 10.95 1.02 21.64
N TYR A 250 10.52 0.54 22.80
CA TYR A 250 11.44 0.13 23.86
C TYR A 250 11.90 -1.29 23.59
N LYS A 251 13.18 -1.46 23.22
CA LYS A 251 13.77 -2.79 23.05
C LYS A 251 13.96 -3.44 24.42
N ARG A 252 13.40 -4.64 24.57
CA ARG A 252 13.53 -5.46 25.78
C ARG A 252 14.99 -5.77 26.09
N THR A 253 15.35 -5.64 27.36
CA THR A 253 16.63 -6.07 27.91
C THR A 253 16.48 -7.34 28.74
N LEU A 254 17.61 -7.98 29.06
CA LEU A 254 17.64 -9.11 30.00
C LEU A 254 17.07 -8.74 31.37
N LYS A 255 17.26 -7.48 31.79
CA LYS A 255 16.72 -6.98 33.06
C LYS A 255 15.19 -6.95 33.04
N ASP A 256 14.58 -6.53 31.94
CA ASP A 256 13.12 -6.46 31.82
C ASP A 256 12.49 -7.86 31.77
N ASN A 257 13.19 -8.81 31.14
CA ASN A 257 12.77 -10.22 31.14
C ASN A 257 12.87 -10.85 32.52
N LEU A 258 13.85 -10.46 33.34
CA LEU A 258 13.93 -10.84 34.74
C LEU A 258 12.84 -10.15 35.55
N GLU A 259 12.60 -8.86 35.34
CA GLU A 259 11.55 -8.11 36.05
C GLU A 259 10.16 -8.68 35.77
N ARG A 260 9.83 -9.01 34.51
CA ARG A 260 8.61 -9.72 34.13
C ARG A 260 8.38 -11.00 34.95
N LYS A 261 9.45 -11.76 35.22
CA LYS A 261 9.37 -13.05 35.92
C LYS A 261 9.34 -12.90 37.44
N LEU A 262 9.99 -11.88 37.97
CA LEU A 262 10.22 -11.70 39.41
C LEU A 262 9.23 -10.72 40.06
N ASN A 263 8.66 -9.79 39.30
CA ASN A 263 7.76 -8.78 39.83
C ASN A 263 6.33 -9.32 39.92
N PRO A 264 5.75 -9.50 41.13
CA PRO A 264 4.40 -10.05 41.30
C PRO A 264 3.30 -9.13 40.74
N ASN A 265 3.62 -7.85 40.47
CA ASN A 265 2.69 -6.90 39.87
C ASN A 265 2.68 -6.96 38.33
N ILE A 266 3.55 -7.77 37.72
CA ILE A 266 3.57 -7.98 36.28
C ILE A 266 3.08 -9.39 36.01
N LYS A 267 1.92 -9.48 35.38
CA LYS A 267 1.43 -10.74 34.85
C LYS A 267 1.57 -10.73 33.35
N TYR A 268 1.92 -11.87 32.77
CA TYR A 268 2.15 -11.98 31.34
C TYR A 268 1.69 -13.32 30.80
N LYS A 269 1.37 -13.35 29.51
CA LYS A 269 1.03 -14.57 28.79
C LYS A 269 1.63 -14.48 27.39
N LYS A 270 2.34 -15.54 27.01
CA LYS A 270 2.79 -15.73 25.63
C LYS A 270 1.63 -16.34 24.83
N ILE A 271 1.39 -15.81 23.64
CA ILE A 271 0.35 -16.28 22.74
C ILE A 271 1.00 -16.57 21.40
N LEU A 272 0.85 -17.80 20.92
CA LEU A 272 1.27 -18.22 19.59
C LEU A 272 0.11 -18.03 18.60
N LYS A 273 0.43 -17.64 17.37
CA LYS A 273 -0.54 -17.53 16.29
C LYS A 273 -1.32 -18.82 16.04
N SER A 274 -0.70 -19.98 16.23
CA SER A 274 -1.33 -21.30 16.09
C SER A 274 -2.29 -21.66 17.23
N GLU A 275 -2.20 -20.97 18.36
CA GLU A 275 -3.00 -21.22 19.57
C GLU A 275 -4.11 -20.18 19.77
N PHE A 276 -4.15 -19.15 18.92
CA PHE A 276 -5.12 -18.09 19.00
C PHE A 276 -6.40 -18.49 18.26
N ASP A 277 -7.49 -18.66 19.02
CA ASP A 277 -8.81 -18.90 18.47
C ASP A 277 -9.42 -17.57 18.00
N GLY A 278 -9.16 -17.23 16.74
CA GLY A 278 -9.63 -16.00 16.12
C GLY A 278 -8.70 -15.45 15.05
N ASP A 279 -9.00 -14.22 14.60
CA ASP A 279 -8.24 -13.57 13.56
C ASP A 279 -6.95 -12.95 14.10
N TRP A 280 -5.83 -13.66 13.93
CA TRP A 280 -4.52 -13.20 14.42
C TRP A 280 -4.10 -11.84 13.84
N PRO A 281 -3.97 -10.77 14.64
CA PRO A 281 -3.85 -9.41 14.13
C PRO A 281 -2.41 -8.94 13.90
N PHE A 282 -1.38 -9.71 14.29
CA PHE A 282 0.01 -9.24 14.23
C PHE A 282 0.78 -9.84 13.04
N TYR A 283 1.77 -9.12 12.53
CA TYR A 283 2.68 -9.68 11.53
C TYR A 283 3.61 -10.76 12.09
N ALA A 284 3.93 -10.68 13.39
CA ALA A 284 4.73 -11.69 14.08
C ALA A 284 3.94 -12.98 14.36
N ASP A 285 4.61 -14.13 14.42
CA ASP A 285 3.97 -15.42 14.72
C ASP A 285 3.72 -15.66 16.22
N GLU A 286 4.31 -14.82 17.08
CA GLU A 286 4.10 -14.85 18.52
C GLU A 286 4.13 -13.45 19.12
N VAL A 287 3.36 -13.28 20.20
CA VAL A 287 3.38 -12.06 21.01
C VAL A 287 3.34 -12.41 22.49
N VAL A 288 3.82 -11.51 23.34
CA VAL A 288 3.67 -11.62 24.79
C VAL A 288 2.86 -10.45 25.28
N ILE A 289 1.66 -10.71 25.80
CA ILE A 289 0.86 -9.68 26.45
C ILE A 289 1.22 -9.59 27.93
N GLU A 290 1.14 -8.39 28.47
CA GLU A 290 1.39 -8.09 29.87
C GLU A 290 0.35 -7.16 30.45
N CYS A 291 0.00 -7.42 31.70
CA CYS A 291 -0.70 -6.48 32.55
C CYS A 291 0.21 -6.11 33.71
N ARG A 292 0.69 -4.86 33.67
CA ARG A 292 1.54 -4.28 34.71
C ARG A 292 0.66 -3.50 35.68
N TYR A 293 0.80 -3.80 36.96
CA TYR A 293 0.09 -3.14 38.06
C TYR A 293 -1.44 -3.10 37.86
N LYS A 294 -2.00 -4.15 37.24
CA LYS A 294 -3.45 -4.37 36.99
C LYS A 294 -4.14 -3.47 35.95
N HIS A 295 -3.45 -2.50 35.35
CA HIS A 295 -4.13 -1.56 34.43
C HIS A 295 -3.27 -1.07 33.27
N TRP A 296 -1.95 -1.25 33.29
CA TRP A 296 -1.10 -0.92 32.14
C TRP A 296 -0.90 -2.15 31.27
N CYS A 297 -1.58 -2.16 30.12
CA CYS A 297 -1.50 -3.26 29.16
C CYS A 297 -0.37 -2.98 28.16
N VAL A 298 0.59 -3.90 28.08
CA VAL A 298 1.74 -3.84 27.19
C VAL A 298 1.78 -5.11 26.36
N ILE A 299 2.25 -5.03 25.14
CA ILE A 299 2.51 -6.19 24.29
C ILE A 299 3.94 -6.15 23.79
N GLU A 300 4.64 -7.27 23.90
CA GLU A 300 5.92 -7.49 23.28
C GLU A 300 5.71 -8.15 21.91
N ILE A 301 6.27 -7.56 20.87
CA ILE A 301 6.30 -8.08 19.51
C ILE A 301 7.75 -8.02 19.03
N GLU A 302 8.32 -9.16 18.62
CA GLU A 302 9.71 -9.27 18.14
C GLU A 302 10.79 -8.64 19.06
N GLY A 303 10.59 -8.70 20.38
CA GLY A 303 11.54 -8.16 21.37
C GLY A 303 11.36 -6.67 21.68
N TYR A 304 10.26 -6.06 21.26
CA TYR A 304 9.96 -4.66 21.50
C TYR A 304 8.62 -4.48 22.22
N ASP A 305 8.58 -3.59 23.22
CA ASP A 305 7.37 -3.26 23.97
C ASP A 305 6.53 -2.18 23.26
N TYR A 306 5.23 -2.41 23.20
CA TYR A 306 4.20 -1.50 22.70
C TYR A 306 3.06 -1.36 23.70
N ALA A 307 2.39 -0.21 23.72
CA ALA A 307 1.23 0.03 24.56
C ALA A 307 -0.06 -0.51 23.93
N LEU A 308 -0.72 -1.45 24.61
CA LEU A 308 -2.03 -1.94 24.22
C LEU A 308 -3.16 -0.96 24.58
N ASN A 309 -3.00 -0.16 25.63
CA ASN A 309 -4.01 0.81 26.07
C ASN A 309 -3.46 2.22 26.30
N GLY A 310 -4.36 3.21 26.36
CA GLY A 310 -4.01 4.62 26.54
C GLY A 310 -3.23 4.89 27.83
N SER A 311 -3.52 4.18 28.91
CA SER A 311 -2.83 4.31 30.20
C SER A 311 -1.36 3.87 30.11
N ALA A 312 -1.07 2.74 29.46
CA ALA A 312 0.30 2.28 29.22
C ALA A 312 1.06 3.23 28.28
N LYS A 313 0.39 3.71 27.22
CA LYS A 313 0.94 4.73 26.30
C LYS A 313 1.34 5.99 27.06
N ALA A 314 0.48 6.50 27.95
CA ALA A 314 0.76 7.68 28.74
C ALA A 314 1.90 7.48 29.77
N ARG A 315 1.90 6.33 30.47
CA ARG A 315 2.86 6.00 31.53
C ARG A 315 4.26 5.69 31.01
N TYR A 316 4.36 4.80 30.03
CA TYR A 316 5.63 4.28 29.52
C TYR A 316 6.09 5.01 28.25
N LYS A 317 5.26 5.89 27.69
CA LYS A 317 5.57 6.62 26.45
C LYS A 317 5.85 5.67 25.27
N LEU A 318 5.22 4.51 25.27
CA LEU A 318 5.30 3.50 24.21
C LEU A 318 4.26 3.78 23.12
N GLU A 319 4.59 3.43 21.88
CA GLU A 319 3.64 3.47 20.76
C GLU A 319 2.63 2.33 20.83
N ASN A 320 1.46 2.50 20.22
CA ASN A 320 0.53 1.39 20.03
C ASN A 320 1.03 0.50 18.86
N PRO A 321 0.84 -0.83 18.92
CA PRO A 321 1.19 -1.75 17.83
C PRO A 321 0.70 -1.31 16.44
N LEU A 322 -0.50 -0.72 16.36
CA LEU A 322 -1.09 -0.23 15.11
C LEU A 322 -0.32 0.98 14.54
N ASP A 323 -0.05 1.97 15.40
CA ASP A 323 0.73 3.16 15.05
C ASP A 323 2.15 2.78 14.59
N ALA A 324 2.72 1.74 15.21
CA ALA A 324 4.06 1.23 14.91
C ALA A 324 4.12 0.34 13.65
N GLY A 325 2.97 -0.05 13.08
CA GLY A 325 2.88 -0.93 11.91
C GLY A 325 3.12 -2.41 12.19
N MET A 326 2.86 -2.86 13.41
CA MET A 326 3.00 -4.27 13.82
C MET A 326 1.70 -5.08 13.65
N VAL A 327 0.59 -4.41 13.30
CA VAL A 327 -0.75 -4.98 13.14
C VAL A 327 -1.13 -5.05 11.66
N VAL A 328 -1.74 -6.17 11.26
CA VAL A 328 -2.22 -6.49 9.91
C VAL A 328 -3.39 -5.59 9.52
N MET A 329 -3.33 -5.11 8.27
CA MET A 329 -4.28 -4.37 7.38
C MET A 329 -5.79 -4.25 7.75
N ASP A 330 -6.34 -5.15 8.53
CA ASP A 330 -7.79 -5.31 8.71
C ASP A 330 -8.16 -6.03 10.01
N LYS A 331 -7.22 -6.20 10.93
CA LYS A 331 -7.41 -7.05 12.11
C LYS A 331 -7.41 -6.26 13.41
N ASN A 332 -8.39 -6.57 14.24
CA ASN A 332 -8.58 -5.92 15.52
C ASN A 332 -7.62 -6.51 16.57
N SER A 333 -6.87 -5.66 17.28
CA SER A 333 -6.02 -6.07 18.41
C SER A 333 -6.66 -5.82 19.77
N SER A 334 -7.91 -5.35 19.82
CA SER A 334 -8.64 -5.03 21.06
C SER A 334 -8.82 -6.23 21.97
N ASP A 335 -8.96 -7.43 21.41
CA ASP A 335 -9.05 -8.67 22.19
C ASP A 335 -7.81 -8.87 23.07
N PHE A 336 -6.63 -8.41 22.61
CA PHE A 336 -5.38 -8.48 23.38
C PHE A 336 -5.36 -7.50 24.56
N ILE A 337 -6.12 -6.40 24.50
CA ILE A 337 -6.34 -5.52 25.66
C ILE A 337 -7.14 -6.27 26.72
N LYS A 338 -8.24 -6.92 26.31
CA LYS A 338 -9.10 -7.69 27.23
C LYS A 338 -8.34 -8.86 27.84
N MET A 339 -7.66 -9.66 27.01
CA MET A 339 -6.82 -10.77 27.47
C MET A 339 -5.73 -10.31 28.43
N ALA A 340 -5.13 -9.13 28.22
CA ALA A 340 -4.13 -8.59 29.14
C ALA A 340 -4.78 -8.22 30.49
N LEU A 341 -5.91 -7.51 30.49
CA LEU A 341 -6.60 -7.12 31.72
C LEU A 341 -7.10 -8.32 32.56
N GLU A 342 -7.36 -9.46 31.92
CA GLU A 342 -7.82 -10.70 32.57
C GLU A 342 -6.68 -11.52 33.20
N LEU A 343 -5.41 -11.17 32.97
CA LEU A 343 -4.27 -11.83 33.62
C LEU A 343 -4.30 -11.63 35.14
#